data_AF-A0A7Y2YG62-F1
#
_entry.id   AF-A0A7Y2YG62-F1
#
_cell.length_a   1.000
_cell.length_b   1.000
_cell.length_c   1.000
_cell.angle_alpha   90.00
_cell.angle_beta   90.00
_cell.angle_gamma   90.00
#
_symmetry.space_group_name_H-M   'P 1'
#
loop_
_entity.id
_entity.type
_entity.pdbx_description
1 polymer ?
#
loop_
_entity_poly.entity_id
_entity_poly.type
_entity_poly.pdbx_seq_one_letter_code
_entity_poly.pdbx_strand_id
1 'polypeptide(L)'
;NLIDAVIQKECTTIHSAVYWKFRKEAKRFINEELKGNDPTFNEIVFNDIYPLYGQTDISASSNARNSSIQRDLMIQLSEIRNILDAAFKENGLPIYEELIFRVNRHMEEVKEVLQTNTEQSIYNFVKTEIDPVFRYLKENHKDLREIITSYESRIDESTDTYYDHRKNYDTTIMETNRQLVAILDEAQKSAQEMFPHYFERYKTDGVEHNLYIGDEITEDRKFDFLYLNNLRLWQLQVMCEMENTYYNLKPHLPVQLDVTSLILVYHTSLSIRFRMDEKHFDVDGTYNARYEVIKKRIDKSYIKGTDQRLTEKGKLVIVYSQKSDELEYLRYISFLKSKGYFTNNIEIVELEGLQGVTGLKAIRAEILYNKQEEAQKTYTYQDLMEALKE
;
A
#
# COMPACT_ATOMS: atom_id res chain seq x y z
N ASN A 1 -0.80 -25.83 24.64
CA ASN A 1 0.32 -25.54 25.57
C ASN A 1 -0.07 -24.30 26.37
N LEU A 2 0.09 -24.25 27.70
CA LEU A 2 -0.36 -23.11 28.52
C LEU A 2 0.34 -21.79 28.12
N ILE A 3 1.61 -21.88 27.71
CA ILE A 3 2.40 -20.75 27.21
C ILE A 3 1.76 -20.14 25.94
N ASP A 4 1.38 -20.98 24.97
CA ASP A 4 0.75 -20.51 23.73
C ASP A 4 -0.62 -19.86 24.02
N ALA A 5 -1.37 -20.37 25.00
CA ALA A 5 -2.65 -19.80 25.40
C ALA A 5 -2.50 -18.43 26.07
N VAL A 6 -1.48 -18.22 26.91
CA VAL A 6 -1.15 -16.90 27.47
C VAL A 6 -0.74 -15.94 26.36
N ILE A 7 0.12 -16.38 25.44
CA ILE A 7 0.54 -15.56 24.31
C ILE A 7 -0.65 -15.20 23.41
N GLN A 8 -1.55 -16.13 23.09
CA GLN A 8 -2.74 -15.86 22.25
C GLN A 8 -3.81 -15.01 22.96
N LYS A 9 -3.91 -15.13 24.29
CA LYS A 9 -4.81 -14.27 25.08
C LYS A 9 -4.32 -12.83 25.05
N GLU A 10 -3.02 -12.63 25.22
CA GLU A 10 -2.42 -11.30 25.32
C GLU A 10 -2.02 -10.72 23.93
N CYS A 11 -1.82 -11.55 22.90
CA CYS A 11 -1.32 -11.17 21.56
C CYS A 11 -2.10 -11.88 20.42
N THR A 12 -2.18 -11.29 19.21
CA THR A 12 -2.93 -11.86 18.06
C THR A 12 -2.13 -12.89 17.26
N THR A 13 -1.07 -12.46 16.59
CA THR A 13 -0.22 -13.31 15.76
C THR A 13 1.17 -12.71 15.78
N ILE A 14 2.14 -13.48 16.27
CA ILE A 14 3.50 -13.01 16.47
C ILE A 14 4.39 -13.68 15.44
N HIS A 15 5.22 -12.88 14.76
CA HIS A 15 6.18 -13.38 13.80
C HIS A 15 7.19 -14.33 14.47
N SER A 16 7.55 -15.42 13.79
CA SER A 16 8.40 -16.49 14.34
C SER A 16 9.73 -15.97 14.90
N ALA A 17 10.35 -15.01 14.21
CA ALA A 17 11.63 -14.42 14.61
C ALA A 17 11.61 -13.79 16.02
N VAL A 18 10.49 -13.18 16.44
CA VAL A 18 10.39 -12.49 17.74
C VAL A 18 9.70 -13.33 18.81
N TYR A 19 9.08 -14.45 18.41
CA TYR A 19 8.24 -15.30 19.27
C TYR A 19 8.97 -15.82 20.51
N TRP A 20 10.28 -16.06 20.42
CA TRP A 20 11.08 -16.55 21.56
C TRP A 20 11.03 -15.59 22.77
N LYS A 21 11.03 -14.27 22.52
CA LYS A 21 11.01 -13.25 23.58
C LYS A 21 9.65 -13.19 24.26
N PHE A 22 8.56 -13.35 23.50
CA PHE A 22 7.20 -13.53 24.04
C PHE A 22 7.08 -14.81 24.86
N ARG A 23 7.66 -15.92 24.37
CA ARG A 23 7.67 -17.19 25.11
C ARG A 23 8.44 -17.09 26.42
N LYS A 24 9.56 -16.37 26.43
CA LYS A 24 10.36 -16.11 27.64
C LYS A 24 9.56 -15.29 28.66
N GLU A 25 8.86 -14.25 28.20
CA GLU A 25 8.03 -13.41 29.05
C GLU A 25 6.79 -14.15 29.58
N ALA A 26 6.09 -14.91 28.75
CA ALA A 26 4.98 -15.76 29.19
C ALA A 26 5.40 -16.79 30.25
N LYS A 27 6.60 -17.38 30.12
CA LYS A 27 7.16 -18.26 31.16
C LYS A 27 7.42 -17.52 32.47
N ARG A 28 7.96 -16.30 32.41
CA ARG A 28 8.15 -15.44 33.59
C ARG A 28 6.82 -15.17 34.27
N PHE A 29 5.84 -14.71 33.50
CA PHE A 29 4.48 -14.39 33.97
C PHE A 29 3.85 -15.58 34.71
N ILE A 30 3.80 -16.76 34.08
CA ILE A 30 3.23 -17.98 34.67
C ILE A 30 3.97 -18.37 35.96
N ASN A 31 5.30 -18.30 35.96
CA ASN A 31 6.09 -18.66 37.14
C ASN A 31 5.86 -17.71 38.32
N GLU A 32 5.63 -16.42 38.06
CA GLU A 32 5.33 -15.44 39.11
C GLU A 32 3.89 -15.61 39.63
N GLU A 33 2.93 -15.87 38.75
CA GLU A 33 1.54 -16.19 39.13
C GLU A 33 1.48 -17.45 40.01
N LEU A 34 2.23 -18.51 39.65
CA LEU A 34 2.32 -19.74 40.43
C LEU A 34 2.96 -19.56 41.81
N LYS A 35 3.79 -18.51 42.00
CA LYS A 35 4.36 -18.14 43.30
C LYS A 35 3.38 -17.34 44.16
N GLY A 36 2.18 -17.02 43.66
CA GLY A 36 1.18 -16.22 44.35
C GLY A 36 1.41 -14.71 44.24
N ASN A 37 2.27 -14.28 43.31
CA ASN A 37 2.43 -12.86 42.96
C ASN A 37 1.33 -12.44 41.97
N ASP A 38 1.13 -11.13 41.80
CA ASP A 38 0.24 -10.55 40.78
C ASP A 38 1.11 -9.90 39.68
N PRO A 39 1.73 -10.70 38.78
CA PRO A 39 2.61 -10.18 37.76
C PRO A 39 1.81 -9.44 36.67
N THR A 40 2.40 -8.37 36.13
CA THR A 40 1.95 -7.78 34.87
C THR A 40 2.79 -8.32 33.72
N PHE A 41 2.19 -8.51 32.55
CA PHE A 41 2.94 -8.90 31.36
C PHE A 41 3.81 -7.72 30.91
N ASN A 42 5.13 -7.89 30.90
CA ASN A 42 6.03 -6.79 30.57
C ASN A 42 5.96 -6.44 29.08
N GLU A 43 6.19 -5.17 28.76
CA GLU A 43 6.38 -4.74 27.37
C GLU A 43 7.61 -5.42 26.76
N ILE A 44 7.47 -5.84 25.50
CA ILE A 44 8.55 -6.50 24.76
C ILE A 44 9.22 -5.46 23.87
N VAL A 45 10.46 -5.13 24.20
CA VAL A 45 11.29 -4.16 23.47
C VAL A 45 12.44 -4.89 22.79
N PHE A 46 12.76 -4.52 21.56
CA PHE A 46 13.96 -4.96 20.85
C PHE A 46 14.84 -3.74 20.59
N ASN A 47 16.06 -3.72 21.14
CA ASN A 47 17.01 -2.62 20.99
C ASN A 47 18.09 -2.92 19.96
N ASP A 48 18.72 -1.85 19.49
CA ASP A 48 19.88 -1.89 18.59
C ASP A 48 19.66 -2.72 17.31
N ILE A 49 18.46 -2.60 16.75
CA ILE A 49 18.08 -3.26 15.49
C ILE A 49 18.10 -2.28 14.33
N TYR A 50 18.37 -2.79 13.14
CA TYR A 50 18.49 -2.03 11.90
C TYR A 50 17.23 -2.22 11.06
N PRO A 51 16.53 -1.14 10.71
CA PRO A 51 15.32 -1.24 9.92
C PRO A 51 15.64 -1.27 8.42
N LEU A 52 14.84 -2.01 7.65
CA LEU A 52 14.77 -1.89 6.20
C LEU A 52 13.32 -1.60 5.81
N TYR A 53 13.11 -0.47 5.14
CA TYR A 53 11.79 -0.06 4.67
C TYR A 53 11.75 0.01 3.15
N GLY A 54 10.66 -0.49 2.58
CA GLY A 54 10.34 -0.33 1.17
C GLY A 54 8.85 -0.14 0.97
N GLN A 55 8.50 0.50 -0.14
CA GLN A 55 7.13 0.64 -0.60
C GLN A 55 7.05 0.56 -2.12
N THR A 56 5.98 -0.04 -2.61
CA THR A 56 5.53 0.05 -4.00
C THR A 56 4.10 0.57 -3.98
N ASP A 57 3.95 1.85 -4.32
CA ASP A 57 2.69 2.58 -4.26
C ASP A 57 2.04 2.70 -5.65
N ILE A 58 0.70 2.74 -5.69
CA ILE A 58 -0.04 2.94 -6.94
C ILE A 58 -0.21 4.44 -7.19
N SER A 59 0.48 4.92 -8.23
CA SER A 59 0.48 6.32 -8.60
C SER A 59 -0.91 6.83 -8.98
N ALA A 60 -1.27 7.98 -8.42
CA ALA A 60 -2.55 8.65 -8.65
C ALA A 60 -3.80 7.80 -8.36
N SER A 61 -3.67 6.80 -7.48
CA SER A 61 -4.76 5.91 -7.06
C SER A 61 -6.00 6.67 -6.57
N SER A 62 -5.82 7.67 -5.70
CA SER A 62 -6.94 8.48 -5.19
C SER A 62 -7.67 9.26 -6.30
N ASN A 63 -6.94 9.76 -7.31
CA ASN A 63 -7.54 10.45 -8.45
C ASN A 63 -8.34 9.47 -9.31
N ALA A 64 -7.77 8.29 -9.60
CA ALA A 64 -8.45 7.24 -10.36
C ALA A 64 -9.73 6.77 -9.66
N ARG A 65 -9.69 6.59 -8.34
CA ARG A 65 -10.86 6.28 -7.52
C ARG A 65 -11.94 7.35 -7.66
N ASN A 66 -11.58 8.61 -7.44
CA ASN A 66 -12.53 9.72 -7.53
C ASN A 66 -13.14 9.83 -8.93
N SER A 67 -12.33 9.69 -9.98
CA SER A 67 -12.82 9.68 -11.37
C SER A 67 -13.75 8.50 -11.67
N SER A 68 -13.49 7.31 -11.11
CA SER A 68 -14.39 6.16 -11.27
C SER A 68 -15.75 6.39 -10.61
N ILE A 69 -15.77 6.95 -9.40
CA ILE A 69 -17.01 7.27 -8.67
C ILE A 69 -17.77 8.36 -9.41
N GLN A 70 -17.08 9.42 -9.85
CA GLN A 70 -17.67 10.50 -10.63
C GLN A 70 -18.36 9.98 -11.88
N ARG A 71 -17.72 9.06 -12.59
CA ARG A 71 -18.25 8.48 -13.83
C ARG A 71 -19.48 7.61 -13.58
N ASP A 72 -19.44 6.76 -12.56
CA ASP A 72 -20.58 5.92 -12.17
C ASP A 72 -21.80 6.78 -11.77
N LEU A 73 -21.59 7.81 -10.95
CA LEU A 73 -22.65 8.75 -10.55
C LEU A 73 -23.24 9.51 -11.75
N MET A 74 -22.40 9.98 -12.67
CA MET A 74 -22.85 10.67 -13.88
C MET A 74 -23.69 9.77 -14.78
N ILE A 75 -23.30 8.50 -14.93
CA ILE A 75 -24.07 7.51 -15.71
C ILE A 75 -25.42 7.28 -15.03
N GLN A 76 -25.42 7.00 -13.72
CA GLN A 76 -26.65 6.75 -12.96
C GLN A 76 -27.63 7.92 -13.06
N LEU A 77 -27.16 9.15 -12.80
CA LEU A 77 -27.99 10.36 -12.89
C LEU A 77 -28.50 10.62 -14.31
N SER A 78 -27.68 10.35 -15.33
CA SER A 78 -28.12 10.50 -16.72
C SER A 78 -29.22 9.50 -17.11
N GLU A 79 -29.13 8.25 -16.67
CA GLU A 79 -30.18 7.24 -16.90
C GLU A 79 -31.46 7.62 -16.15
N ILE A 80 -31.34 8.09 -14.90
CA ILE A 80 -32.49 8.60 -14.13
C ILE A 80 -33.17 9.75 -14.85
N ARG A 81 -32.39 10.73 -15.34
CA ARG A 81 -32.92 11.87 -16.10
C ARG A 81 -33.67 11.41 -17.34
N ASN A 82 -33.11 10.47 -18.11
CA ASN A 82 -33.75 9.96 -19.33
C ASN A 82 -35.11 9.33 -19.03
N ILE A 83 -35.23 8.58 -17.94
CA ILE A 83 -36.51 7.99 -17.50
C ILE A 83 -37.51 9.09 -17.11
N LEU A 84 -37.08 10.10 -16.35
CA LEU A 84 -37.95 11.20 -15.94
C LEU A 84 -38.38 12.07 -17.13
N ASP A 85 -37.50 12.32 -18.11
CA ASP A 85 -37.82 13.03 -19.35
C ASP A 85 -38.87 12.27 -20.17
N ALA A 86 -38.77 10.94 -20.22
CA ALA A 86 -39.76 10.09 -20.88
C ALA A 86 -41.10 10.13 -20.16
N ALA A 87 -41.10 10.05 -18.82
CA ALA A 87 -42.30 10.20 -18.01
C ALA A 87 -42.95 11.57 -18.22
N PHE A 88 -42.19 12.66 -18.14
CA PHE A 88 -42.69 14.03 -18.33
C PHE A 88 -43.35 14.23 -19.70
N LYS A 89 -42.81 13.63 -20.76
CA LYS A 89 -43.42 13.67 -22.10
C LYS A 89 -44.77 12.97 -22.19
N GLU A 90 -45.00 11.95 -21.37
CA GLU A 90 -46.22 11.14 -21.42
C GLU A 90 -47.41 11.82 -20.70
N ASN A 91 -47.17 12.44 -19.54
CA ASN A 91 -48.23 12.92 -18.64
C ASN A 91 -48.04 14.37 -18.16
N GLY A 92 -46.90 15.01 -18.45
CA GLY A 92 -46.69 16.45 -18.25
C GLY A 92 -46.76 16.93 -16.80
N LEU A 93 -46.54 16.04 -15.82
CA LEU A 93 -46.68 16.41 -14.41
C LEU A 93 -45.51 17.31 -13.94
N PRO A 94 -45.78 18.47 -13.28
CA PRO A 94 -44.73 19.38 -12.81
C PRO A 94 -43.73 18.77 -11.83
N ILE A 95 -44.14 17.72 -11.11
CA ILE A 95 -43.23 17.01 -10.18
C ILE A 95 -42.06 16.33 -10.92
N TYR A 96 -42.25 15.87 -12.15
CA TYR A 96 -41.16 15.28 -12.93
C TYR A 96 -40.17 16.34 -13.39
N GLU A 97 -40.65 17.52 -13.78
CA GLU A 97 -39.80 18.67 -14.11
C GLU A 97 -38.95 19.10 -12.92
N GLU A 98 -39.53 19.13 -11.70
CA GLU A 98 -38.80 19.41 -10.46
C GLU A 98 -37.71 18.37 -10.17
N LEU A 99 -38.01 17.08 -10.32
CA LEU A 99 -37.03 16.01 -10.14
C LEU A 99 -35.91 16.08 -11.19
N ILE A 100 -36.24 16.37 -12.45
CA ILE A 100 -35.25 16.58 -13.52
C ILE A 100 -34.33 17.75 -13.17
N PHE A 101 -34.88 18.87 -12.67
CA PHE A 101 -34.09 20.01 -12.22
C PHE A 101 -33.10 19.61 -11.12
N ARG A 102 -33.53 18.82 -10.15
CA ARG A 102 -32.66 18.33 -9.06
C ARG A 102 -31.61 17.32 -9.51
N VAL A 103 -31.96 16.42 -10.42
CA VAL A 103 -31.00 15.51 -11.07
C VAL A 103 -29.92 16.32 -11.77
N ASN A 104 -30.30 17.32 -12.57
CA ASN A 104 -29.34 18.19 -13.25
C ASN A 104 -28.44 18.94 -12.26
N ARG A 105 -28.98 19.42 -11.15
CA ARG A 105 -28.18 20.04 -10.09
C ARG A 105 -27.14 19.08 -9.51
N HIS A 106 -27.52 17.85 -9.20
CA HIS A 106 -26.58 16.82 -8.75
C HIS A 106 -25.54 16.48 -9.82
N MET A 107 -25.91 16.45 -11.10
CA MET A 107 -24.94 16.25 -12.19
C MET A 107 -23.91 17.38 -12.26
N GLU A 108 -24.30 18.64 -12.05
CA GLU A 108 -23.37 19.76 -12.00
C GLU A 108 -22.47 19.69 -10.75
N GLU A 109 -23.01 19.34 -9.58
CA GLU A 109 -22.22 19.11 -8.36
C GLU A 109 -21.16 18.02 -8.56
N VAL A 110 -21.50 16.94 -9.26
CA VAL A 110 -20.56 15.83 -9.56
C VAL A 110 -19.46 16.27 -10.54
N LYS A 111 -19.73 17.19 -11.47
CA LYS A 111 -18.74 17.65 -12.47
C LYS A 111 -17.61 18.50 -11.87
N GLU A 112 -17.89 19.32 -10.87
CA GLU A 112 -16.91 20.27 -10.33
C GLU A 112 -15.82 19.58 -9.49
N VAL A 113 -16.16 19.14 -8.27
CA VAL A 113 -15.27 18.39 -7.37
C VAL A 113 -16.14 17.48 -6.52
N LEU A 114 -15.80 16.19 -6.50
CA LEU A 114 -16.49 15.21 -5.66
C LEU A 114 -16.16 15.52 -4.19
N GLN A 115 -17.11 16.12 -3.48
CA GLN A 115 -16.99 16.38 -2.06
C GLN A 115 -17.23 15.09 -1.27
N THR A 116 -16.72 15.03 -0.05
CA THR A 116 -16.79 13.84 0.81
C THR A 116 -18.22 13.32 1.03
N ASN A 117 -19.24 14.17 0.89
CA ASN A 117 -20.66 13.85 1.09
C ASN A 117 -21.48 13.73 -0.20
N THR A 118 -20.91 14.01 -1.39
CA THR A 118 -21.65 14.03 -2.66
C THR A 118 -22.29 12.67 -2.95
N GLU A 119 -21.52 11.59 -2.78
CA GLU A 119 -22.00 10.21 -3.01
C GLU A 119 -23.19 9.85 -2.11
N GLN A 120 -23.09 10.15 -0.81
CA GLN A 120 -24.18 9.88 0.15
C GLN A 120 -25.42 10.73 -0.14
N SER A 121 -25.24 11.99 -0.53
CA SER A 121 -26.36 12.86 -0.87
C SER A 121 -27.13 12.35 -2.09
N ILE A 122 -26.42 11.92 -3.14
CA ILE A 122 -27.03 11.35 -4.34
C ILE A 122 -27.70 10.03 -4.02
N TYR A 123 -27.04 9.15 -3.27
CA TYR A 123 -27.64 7.89 -2.82
C TYR A 123 -28.97 8.12 -2.11
N ASN A 124 -29.01 9.04 -1.13
CA ASN A 124 -30.23 9.36 -0.40
C ASN A 124 -31.31 9.89 -1.33
N PHE A 125 -30.96 10.83 -2.23
CA PHE A 125 -31.89 11.38 -3.21
C PHE A 125 -32.51 10.31 -4.10
N VAL A 126 -31.68 9.40 -4.64
CA VAL A 126 -32.17 8.29 -5.46
C VAL A 126 -33.10 7.40 -4.64
N LYS A 127 -32.68 6.99 -3.44
CA LYS A 127 -33.44 6.07 -2.60
C LYS A 127 -34.79 6.63 -2.14
N THR A 128 -34.82 7.87 -1.69
CA THR A 128 -36.00 8.45 -1.04
C THR A 128 -36.95 9.12 -2.02
N GLU A 129 -36.47 9.53 -3.19
CA GLU A 129 -37.26 10.39 -4.09
C GLU A 129 -37.40 9.81 -5.50
N ILE A 130 -36.37 9.18 -6.04
CA ILE A 130 -36.41 8.57 -7.37
C ILE A 130 -37.05 7.17 -7.32
N ASP A 131 -36.59 6.28 -6.42
CA ASP A 131 -37.08 4.91 -6.34
C ASP A 131 -38.62 4.81 -6.16
N PRO A 132 -39.29 5.61 -5.31
CA PRO A 132 -40.74 5.57 -5.20
C PRO A 132 -41.45 5.99 -6.48
N VAL A 133 -40.90 6.98 -7.19
CA VAL A 133 -41.43 7.45 -8.48
C VAL A 133 -41.27 6.37 -9.54
N PHE A 134 -40.11 5.71 -9.60
CA PHE A 134 -39.86 4.63 -10.55
C PHE A 134 -40.78 3.44 -10.29
N ARG A 135 -41.04 3.08 -9.03
CA ARG A 135 -42.01 2.05 -8.67
C ARG A 135 -43.41 2.39 -9.18
N TYR A 136 -43.86 3.63 -8.96
CA TYR A 136 -45.15 4.11 -9.49
C TYR A 136 -45.19 4.06 -11.02
N LEU A 137 -44.16 4.56 -11.71
CA LEU A 137 -44.09 4.56 -13.17
C LEU A 137 -44.11 3.14 -13.75
N LYS A 138 -43.39 2.21 -13.12
CA LYS A 138 -43.32 0.79 -13.53
C LYS A 138 -44.66 0.07 -13.43
N GLU A 139 -45.48 0.42 -12.44
CA GLU A 139 -46.82 -0.17 -12.24
C GLU A 139 -47.87 0.42 -13.21
N ASN A 140 -47.74 1.70 -13.57
CA ASN A 140 -48.79 2.42 -14.29
C ASN A 140 -48.50 2.65 -15.78
N HIS A 141 -47.24 2.52 -16.23
CA HIS A 141 -46.82 2.83 -17.60
C HIS A 141 -46.03 1.66 -18.21
N LYS A 142 -46.65 0.96 -19.18
CA LYS A 142 -46.05 -0.22 -19.83
C LYS A 142 -44.78 0.12 -20.60
N ASP A 143 -44.74 1.28 -21.26
CA ASP A 143 -43.61 1.68 -22.11
C ASP A 143 -42.39 2.09 -21.28
N LEU A 144 -42.60 2.65 -20.08
CA LEU A 144 -41.52 3.02 -19.15
C LEU A 144 -40.99 1.82 -18.36
N ARG A 145 -41.79 0.76 -18.20
CA ARG A 145 -41.42 -0.42 -17.43
C ARG A 145 -40.15 -1.08 -17.95
N GLU A 146 -39.97 -1.19 -19.26
CA GLU A 146 -38.78 -1.81 -19.86
C GLU A 146 -37.53 -0.97 -19.58
N ILE A 147 -37.62 0.35 -19.74
CA ILE A 147 -36.50 1.28 -19.50
C ILE A 147 -36.09 1.26 -18.03
N ILE A 148 -37.05 1.33 -17.11
CA ILE A 148 -36.79 1.28 -15.66
C ILE A 148 -36.17 -0.07 -15.27
N THR A 149 -36.69 -1.18 -15.79
CA THR A 149 -36.14 -2.51 -15.48
C THR A 149 -34.70 -2.66 -16.02
N SER A 150 -34.39 -2.07 -17.18
CA SER A 150 -33.02 -2.04 -17.70
C SER A 150 -32.07 -1.15 -16.89
N TYR A 151 -32.58 -0.09 -16.25
CA TYR A 151 -31.78 0.73 -15.33
C TYR A 151 -31.51 -0.06 -14.04
N GLU A 152 -32.54 -0.63 -13.43
CA GLU A 152 -32.45 -1.40 -12.18
C GLU A 152 -31.51 -2.60 -12.32
N SER A 153 -31.45 -3.26 -13.48
CA SER A 153 -30.54 -4.40 -13.71
C SER A 153 -29.06 -4.02 -13.76
N ARG A 154 -28.73 -2.72 -13.83
CA ARG A 154 -27.37 -2.20 -13.76
C ARG A 154 -26.98 -1.70 -12.36
N ILE A 155 -27.91 -1.71 -11.42
CA ILE A 155 -27.66 -1.38 -10.02
C ILE A 155 -27.09 -2.62 -9.34
N ASP A 156 -25.95 -2.47 -8.67
CA ASP A 156 -25.30 -3.57 -7.98
C ASP A 156 -26.00 -3.87 -6.65
N GLU A 157 -26.34 -5.14 -6.42
CA GLU A 157 -27.11 -5.58 -5.25
C GLU A 157 -26.39 -5.32 -3.91
N SER A 158 -25.06 -5.26 -3.91
CA SER A 158 -24.27 -5.08 -2.68
C SER A 158 -24.15 -3.62 -2.26
N THR A 159 -24.17 -2.71 -3.23
CA THR A 159 -24.00 -1.26 -3.01
C THR A 159 -25.30 -0.47 -3.16
N ASP A 160 -26.33 -1.06 -3.79
CA ASP A 160 -27.59 -0.40 -4.16
C ASP A 160 -27.33 0.86 -5.02
N THR A 161 -26.22 0.86 -5.76
CA THR A 161 -25.79 1.94 -6.66
C THR A 161 -25.23 1.39 -7.97
N TYR A 162 -25.06 2.24 -8.98
CA TYR A 162 -24.37 1.87 -10.20
C TYR A 162 -22.87 1.63 -9.90
N TYR A 163 -22.37 0.42 -10.15
CA TYR A 163 -21.02 -0.01 -9.74
C TYR A 163 -20.30 -0.74 -10.89
N ASP A 164 -19.71 0.02 -11.81
CA ASP A 164 -18.98 -0.52 -12.96
C ASP A 164 -17.54 0.03 -13.00
N HIS A 165 -17.37 1.35 -13.17
CA HIS A 165 -16.02 1.93 -13.22
C HIS A 165 -15.30 1.78 -11.89
N ARG A 166 -16.01 1.96 -10.77
CA ARG A 166 -15.44 1.75 -9.44
C ARG A 166 -15.07 0.28 -9.22
N LYS A 167 -15.86 -0.67 -9.72
CA LYS A 167 -15.53 -2.10 -9.67
C LYS A 167 -14.25 -2.44 -10.43
N ASN A 168 -14.08 -1.85 -11.62
CA ASN A 168 -12.86 -2.01 -12.42
C ASN A 168 -11.62 -1.45 -11.69
N TYR A 169 -11.77 -0.30 -11.02
CA TYR A 169 -10.74 0.27 -10.16
C TYR A 169 -10.44 -0.67 -8.97
N ASP A 170 -11.43 -1.07 -8.20
CA ASP A 170 -11.27 -1.91 -7.00
C ASP A 170 -10.61 -3.26 -7.36
N THR A 171 -11.00 -3.85 -8.50
CA THR A 171 -10.38 -5.06 -9.05
C THR A 171 -8.91 -4.85 -9.37
N THR A 172 -8.57 -3.72 -10.00
CA THR A 172 -7.18 -3.36 -10.34
C THR A 172 -6.32 -3.26 -9.07
N ILE A 173 -6.80 -2.56 -8.03
CA ILE A 173 -6.08 -2.42 -6.75
C ILE A 173 -5.90 -3.78 -6.07
N MET A 174 -6.98 -4.58 -6.00
CA MET A 174 -6.95 -5.90 -5.39
C MET A 174 -5.96 -6.84 -6.09
N GLU A 175 -6.00 -6.93 -7.42
CA GLU A 175 -5.11 -7.81 -8.18
C GLU A 175 -3.65 -7.38 -8.08
N THR A 176 -3.39 -6.07 -8.18
CA THR A 176 -2.06 -5.49 -8.00
C THR A 176 -1.50 -5.85 -6.64
N ASN A 177 -2.23 -5.52 -5.56
CA ASN A 177 -1.78 -5.79 -4.21
C ASN A 177 -1.59 -7.29 -3.96
N ARG A 178 -2.46 -8.15 -4.51
CA ARG A 178 -2.31 -9.61 -4.39
C ARG A 178 -1.00 -10.11 -5.00
N GLN A 179 -0.63 -9.63 -6.19
CA GLN A 179 0.60 -10.05 -6.86
C GLN A 179 1.86 -9.55 -6.13
N LEU A 180 1.89 -8.26 -5.77
CA LEU A 180 3.01 -7.66 -5.04
C LEU A 180 3.28 -8.37 -3.69
N VAL A 181 2.20 -8.68 -2.98
CA VAL A 181 2.19 -9.46 -1.72
C VAL A 181 2.75 -10.86 -1.92
N ALA A 182 2.35 -11.55 -2.98
CA ALA A 182 2.78 -12.92 -3.23
C ALA A 182 4.29 -13.01 -3.47
N ILE A 183 4.85 -12.08 -4.28
CA ILE A 183 6.29 -11.99 -4.54
C ILE A 183 7.04 -11.76 -3.24
N LEU A 184 6.61 -10.77 -2.46
CA LEU A 184 7.29 -10.40 -1.23
C LEU A 184 7.27 -11.53 -0.19
N ASP A 185 6.14 -12.23 -0.01
CA ASP A 185 6.05 -13.37 0.90
C ASP A 185 6.92 -14.54 0.47
N GLU A 186 6.97 -14.84 -0.82
CA GLU A 186 7.79 -15.94 -1.32
C GLU A 186 9.27 -15.61 -1.17
N ALA A 187 9.69 -14.42 -1.58
CA ALA A 187 11.06 -13.96 -1.42
C ALA A 187 11.49 -13.93 0.06
N GLN A 188 10.57 -13.58 0.96
CA GLN A 188 10.80 -13.56 2.41
C GLN A 188 11.21 -14.92 2.99
N LYS A 189 10.67 -16.03 2.48
CA LYS A 189 11.06 -17.37 2.95
C LYS A 189 12.57 -17.59 2.82
N SER A 190 13.13 -17.24 1.66
CA SER A 190 14.58 -17.34 1.42
C SER A 190 15.37 -16.33 2.26
N ALA A 191 14.85 -15.12 2.46
CA ALA A 191 15.50 -14.08 3.26
C ALA A 191 15.62 -14.49 4.74
N GLN A 192 14.61 -15.17 5.28
CA GLN A 192 14.62 -15.65 6.67
C GLN A 192 15.68 -16.75 6.90
N GLU A 193 16.05 -17.51 5.87
CA GLU A 193 17.14 -18.49 5.95
C GLU A 193 18.51 -17.81 6.06
N MET A 194 18.69 -16.67 5.36
CA MET A 194 19.92 -15.88 5.39
C MET A 194 20.23 -15.37 6.80
N PHE A 195 19.25 -14.73 7.43
CA PHE A 195 19.28 -14.38 8.85
C PHE A 195 17.85 -14.12 9.36
N PRO A 196 17.44 -14.66 10.52
CA PRO A 196 16.09 -14.44 11.01
C PRO A 196 15.88 -12.96 11.36
N HIS A 197 14.79 -12.39 10.88
CA HIS A 197 14.46 -10.98 11.06
C HIS A 197 12.96 -10.80 11.29
N TYR A 198 12.58 -9.71 11.96
CA TYR A 198 11.18 -9.32 12.05
C TYR A 198 10.73 -8.79 10.69
N PHE A 199 9.56 -9.22 10.21
CA PHE A 199 8.99 -8.79 8.95
C PHE A 199 7.50 -8.45 9.11
N GLU A 200 7.14 -7.27 8.63
CA GLU A 200 5.77 -6.80 8.54
C GLU A 200 5.53 -6.15 7.18
N ARG A 201 4.28 -6.18 6.75
CA ARG A 201 3.83 -5.46 5.57
C ARG A 201 2.42 -4.93 5.75
N TYR A 202 2.13 -3.84 5.07
CA TYR A 202 0.85 -3.16 5.11
C TYR A 202 0.31 -3.05 3.69
N LYS A 203 -1.01 -3.23 3.57
CA LYS A 203 -1.73 -3.02 2.32
C LYS A 203 -2.51 -1.72 2.45
N THR A 204 -2.19 -0.77 1.59
CA THR A 204 -2.95 0.47 1.42
C THR A 204 -3.47 0.46 -0.01
N ASP A 205 -3.28 1.54 -0.76
CA ASP A 205 -3.43 1.52 -2.21
C ASP A 205 -2.28 0.73 -2.86
N GLY A 206 -1.12 0.64 -2.19
CA GLY A 206 0.00 -0.21 -2.59
C GLY A 206 0.44 -1.18 -1.49
N VAL A 207 1.69 -1.62 -1.56
CA VAL A 207 2.32 -2.51 -0.59
C VAL A 207 3.53 -1.83 0.03
N GLU A 208 3.52 -1.73 1.36
CA GLU A 208 4.64 -1.27 2.17
C GLU A 208 5.18 -2.42 3.01
N HIS A 209 6.49 -2.43 3.28
CA HIS A 209 7.10 -3.43 4.14
C HIS A 209 8.18 -2.86 5.05
N ASN A 210 8.27 -3.47 6.23
CA ASN A 210 9.24 -3.19 7.26
C ASN A 210 9.92 -4.48 7.66
N LEU A 211 11.25 -4.47 7.64
CA LEU A 211 12.06 -5.51 8.23
C LEU A 211 12.87 -4.91 9.37
N TYR A 212 13.12 -5.69 10.41
CA TYR A 212 14.09 -5.33 11.43
C TYR A 212 15.02 -6.49 11.70
N ILE A 213 16.32 -6.24 11.58
CA ILE A 213 17.39 -7.21 11.79
C ILE A 213 18.35 -6.70 12.86
N GLY A 214 18.81 -7.58 13.74
CA GLY A 214 19.79 -7.23 14.76
C GLY A 214 19.98 -8.40 15.73
N ASP A 215 20.96 -8.27 16.61
CA ASP A 215 21.31 -9.34 17.57
C ASP A 215 20.13 -9.66 18.48
N GLU A 216 19.39 -8.63 18.92
CA GLU A 216 18.22 -8.81 19.79
C GLU A 216 17.04 -9.53 19.12
N ILE A 217 16.99 -9.64 17.79
CA ILE A 217 15.90 -10.34 17.11
C ILE A 217 16.04 -11.86 17.28
N THR A 218 17.25 -12.39 17.42
CA THR A 218 17.50 -13.83 17.43
C THR A 218 18.02 -14.32 18.78
N GLU A 219 17.54 -15.48 19.25
CA GLU A 219 18.05 -16.10 20.49
C GLU A 219 19.41 -16.80 20.29
N ASP A 220 19.58 -17.51 19.17
CA ASP A 220 20.65 -18.51 18.99
C ASP A 220 21.68 -18.16 17.90
N ARG A 221 21.56 -17.00 17.25
CA ARG A 221 22.46 -16.56 16.17
C ARG A 221 23.09 -15.21 16.53
N LYS A 222 24.35 -15.03 16.16
CA LYS A 222 25.04 -13.74 16.31
C LYS A 222 24.83 -12.89 15.08
N PHE A 223 24.44 -11.64 15.28
CA PHE A 223 24.33 -10.67 14.22
C PHE A 223 25.71 -10.15 13.77
N ASP A 224 25.81 -9.88 12.47
CA ASP A 224 26.93 -9.21 11.81
C ASP A 224 26.37 -8.32 10.69
N PHE A 225 27.04 -7.20 10.41
CA PHE A 225 26.64 -6.27 9.35
C PHE A 225 26.62 -6.91 7.96
N LEU A 226 27.34 -8.01 7.74
CA LEU A 226 27.25 -8.80 6.53
C LEU A 226 25.80 -9.24 6.24
N TYR A 227 25.04 -9.63 7.26
CA TYR A 227 23.65 -10.02 7.10
C TYR A 227 22.76 -8.84 6.73
N LEU A 228 23.01 -7.66 7.33
CA LEU A 228 22.31 -6.43 6.97
C LEU A 228 22.57 -6.05 5.51
N ASN A 229 23.83 -6.06 5.08
CA ASN A 229 24.22 -5.76 3.71
C ASN A 229 23.60 -6.75 2.72
N ASN A 230 23.57 -8.04 3.08
CA ASN A 230 22.93 -9.07 2.28
C ASN A 230 21.41 -8.84 2.15
N LEU A 231 20.71 -8.47 3.23
CA LEU A 231 19.29 -8.13 3.16
C LEU A 231 19.02 -6.84 2.37
N ARG A 232 19.91 -5.85 2.40
CA ARG A 232 19.78 -4.63 1.57
C ARG A 232 19.89 -4.95 0.08
N LEU A 233 20.86 -5.77 -0.31
CA LEU A 233 21.01 -6.22 -1.69
C LEU A 233 19.84 -7.10 -2.14
N TRP A 234 19.34 -7.97 -1.25
CA TRP A 234 18.12 -8.74 -1.46
C TRP A 234 16.90 -7.83 -1.68
N GLN A 235 16.71 -6.81 -0.83
CA GLN A 235 15.59 -5.88 -0.91
C GLN A 235 15.57 -5.14 -2.25
N LEU A 236 16.73 -4.70 -2.76
CA LEU A 236 16.83 -4.07 -4.08
C LEU A 236 16.33 -4.99 -5.20
N GLN A 237 16.69 -6.27 -5.16
CA GLN A 237 16.27 -7.25 -6.17
C GLN A 237 14.78 -7.52 -6.10
N VAL A 238 14.23 -7.74 -4.90
CA VAL A 238 12.79 -7.97 -4.71
C VAL A 238 11.97 -6.77 -5.17
N MET A 239 12.43 -5.55 -4.89
CA MET A 239 11.74 -4.34 -5.36
C MET A 239 11.71 -4.26 -6.89
N CYS A 240 12.80 -4.65 -7.57
CA CYS A 240 12.82 -4.72 -9.04
C CYS A 240 11.93 -5.85 -9.60
N GLU A 241 11.84 -6.98 -8.90
CA GLU A 241 10.98 -8.11 -9.27
C GLU A 241 9.49 -7.75 -9.13
N MET A 242 9.14 -7.06 -8.04
CA MET A 242 7.80 -6.51 -7.81
C MET A 242 7.36 -5.57 -8.95
N GLU A 243 8.25 -4.63 -9.32
CA GLU A 243 8.07 -3.72 -10.45
C GLU A 243 7.91 -4.47 -11.78
N ASN A 244 8.82 -5.39 -12.11
CA ASN A 244 8.73 -6.19 -13.33
C ASN A 244 7.42 -6.99 -13.42
N THR A 245 7.05 -7.66 -12.33
CA THR A 245 5.82 -8.48 -12.30
C THR A 245 4.58 -7.61 -12.46
N TYR A 246 4.56 -6.43 -11.82
CA TYR A 246 3.47 -5.49 -12.01
C TYR A 246 3.34 -5.03 -13.47
N TYR A 247 4.42 -4.61 -14.12
CA TYR A 247 4.34 -4.12 -15.50
C TYR A 247 4.03 -5.23 -16.53
N ASN A 248 4.27 -6.50 -16.19
CA ASN A 248 3.78 -7.65 -16.95
C ASN A 248 2.28 -7.93 -16.72
N LEU A 249 1.79 -7.70 -15.50
CA LEU A 249 0.36 -7.81 -15.15
C LEU A 249 -0.44 -6.66 -15.78
N LYS A 250 0.09 -5.45 -15.76
CA LYS A 250 -0.59 -4.20 -16.10
C LYS A 250 -1.46 -4.27 -17.37
N PRO A 251 -0.98 -4.78 -18.53
CA PRO A 251 -1.81 -4.87 -19.74
C PRO A 251 -3.11 -5.68 -19.61
N HIS A 252 -3.21 -6.52 -18.57
CA HIS A 252 -4.36 -7.38 -18.29
C HIS A 252 -5.32 -6.77 -17.26
N LEU A 253 -4.97 -5.64 -16.65
CA LEU A 253 -5.79 -4.97 -15.64
C LEU A 253 -6.91 -4.13 -16.28
N PRO A 254 -8.10 -4.06 -15.64
CA PRO A 254 -9.20 -3.22 -16.13
C PRO A 254 -8.84 -1.73 -16.20
N VAL A 255 -8.02 -1.25 -15.25
CA VAL A 255 -7.54 0.14 -15.20
C VAL A 255 -6.02 0.16 -15.26
N GLN A 256 -5.47 0.94 -16.19
CA GLN A 256 -4.04 1.01 -16.48
C GLN A 256 -3.34 2.04 -15.58
N LEU A 257 -3.22 1.72 -14.29
CA LEU A 257 -2.48 2.55 -13.34
C LEU A 257 -0.96 2.35 -13.49
N ASP A 258 -0.16 3.22 -12.88
CA ASP A 258 1.30 3.07 -12.79
C ASP A 258 1.67 2.80 -11.32
N VAL A 259 2.77 2.09 -11.08
CA VAL A 259 3.36 1.98 -9.73
C VAL A 259 4.64 2.79 -9.63
N THR A 260 4.98 3.15 -8.40
CA THR A 260 6.23 3.78 -8.02
C THR A 260 6.85 3.09 -6.83
N SER A 261 8.13 2.76 -6.92
CA SER A 261 8.85 2.07 -5.85
C SER A 261 9.89 2.95 -5.15
N LEU A 262 9.96 2.82 -3.82
CA LEU A 262 10.87 3.57 -2.97
C LEU A 262 11.43 2.70 -1.84
N ILE A 263 12.71 2.91 -1.52
CA ILE A 263 13.41 2.37 -0.34
C ILE A 263 13.88 3.56 0.51
N LEU A 264 13.66 3.49 1.83
CA LEU A 264 14.30 4.39 2.79
C LEU A 264 15.46 3.66 3.47
N VAL A 265 16.66 4.16 3.22
CA VAL A 265 17.88 3.68 3.88
C VAL A 265 18.06 4.43 5.18
N TYR A 266 18.06 3.67 6.28
CA TYR A 266 18.34 4.19 7.60
C TYR A 266 19.56 3.46 8.17
N HIS A 267 20.65 4.21 8.37
CA HIS A 267 21.93 3.61 8.77
C HIS A 267 22.01 3.34 10.29
N THR A 268 21.25 4.09 11.09
CA THR A 268 21.33 4.04 12.56
C THR A 268 20.44 2.92 13.09
N SER A 269 20.89 2.23 14.13
CA SER A 269 20.03 1.32 14.87
C SER A 269 18.90 2.08 15.58
N LEU A 270 17.79 1.40 15.85
CA LEU A 270 16.68 1.90 16.65
C LEU A 270 16.18 0.81 17.60
N SER A 271 15.19 1.17 18.42
CA SER A 271 14.44 0.22 19.22
C SER A 271 13.01 0.14 18.74
N ILE A 272 12.38 -1.03 18.82
CA ILE A 272 10.93 -1.21 18.64
C ILE A 272 10.32 -1.80 19.91
N ARG A 273 9.07 -1.43 20.19
CA ARG A 273 8.32 -1.87 21.37
C ARG A 273 6.97 -2.43 20.94
N PHE A 274 6.63 -3.60 21.45
CA PHE A 274 5.31 -4.17 21.26
C PHE A 274 4.29 -3.44 22.14
N ARG A 275 3.29 -2.82 21.50
CA ARG A 275 2.15 -2.20 22.17
C ARG A 275 1.08 -3.24 22.42
N MET A 276 0.76 -3.53 23.69
CA MET A 276 -0.18 -4.60 24.05
C MET A 276 -1.62 -4.28 23.65
N ASP A 277 -2.01 -3.01 23.75
CA ASP A 277 -3.32 -2.47 23.37
C ASP A 277 -3.50 -2.46 21.84
N GLU A 278 -2.47 -2.04 21.10
CA GLU A 278 -2.52 -1.93 19.64
C GLU A 278 -2.06 -3.20 18.90
N LYS A 279 -1.50 -4.17 19.63
CA LYS A 279 -1.01 -5.48 19.16
C LYS A 279 -0.04 -5.43 17.98
N HIS A 280 0.81 -4.41 17.92
CA HIS A 280 1.87 -4.28 16.91
C HIS A 280 3.14 -3.65 17.49
N PHE A 281 4.23 -3.69 16.74
CA PHE A 281 5.46 -3.01 17.12
C PHE A 281 5.46 -1.57 16.63
N ASP A 282 5.75 -0.65 17.54
CA ASP A 282 6.01 0.75 17.21
C ASP A 282 7.47 1.08 17.51
N VAL A 283 7.98 2.11 16.83
CA VAL A 283 9.33 2.62 17.02
C VAL A 283 9.43 3.28 18.39
N ASP A 284 10.36 2.81 19.21
CA ASP A 284 10.49 3.22 20.60
C ASP A 284 11.41 4.43 20.75
N GLY A 285 11.00 5.39 21.57
CA GLY A 285 11.78 6.59 21.91
C GLY A 285 11.64 7.77 20.94
N THR A 286 11.75 8.98 21.50
CA THR A 286 11.56 10.25 20.78
C THR A 286 12.61 10.52 19.69
N TYR A 287 13.83 10.00 19.85
CA TYR A 287 14.88 10.10 18.85
C TYR A 287 14.60 9.24 17.61
N ASN A 288 13.96 8.08 17.80
CA ASN A 288 13.63 7.17 16.71
C ASN A 288 12.34 7.58 15.98
N ALA A 289 11.49 8.41 16.59
CA ALA A 289 10.28 8.95 15.97
C ALA A 289 10.55 9.69 14.65
N ARG A 290 11.77 10.22 14.45
CA ARG A 290 12.17 10.83 13.17
C ARG A 290 12.06 9.84 12.01
N TYR A 291 12.41 8.58 12.22
CA TYR A 291 12.32 7.54 11.19
C TYR A 291 10.88 7.36 10.69
N GLU A 292 9.91 7.27 11.62
CA GLU A 292 8.49 7.15 11.29
C GLU A 292 7.94 8.40 10.61
N VAL A 293 8.37 9.60 11.02
CA VAL A 293 7.98 10.85 10.37
C VAL A 293 8.48 10.91 8.92
N ILE A 294 9.70 10.45 8.66
CA ILE A 294 10.26 10.38 7.31
C ILE A 294 9.43 9.40 6.48
N LYS A 295 9.26 8.15 6.95
CA LYS A 295 8.50 7.11 6.24
C LYS A 295 7.14 7.60 5.76
N LYS A 296 6.37 8.25 6.64
CA LYS A 296 5.00 8.73 6.35
C LYS A 296 4.92 9.88 5.35
N ARG A 297 6.04 10.55 5.02
CA ARG A 297 6.05 11.78 4.22
C ARG A 297 6.92 11.70 2.97
N ILE A 298 7.82 10.71 2.90
CA ILE A 298 8.86 10.65 1.87
C ILE A 298 8.29 10.40 0.47
N ASP A 299 7.17 9.67 0.38
CA ASP A 299 6.46 9.35 -0.85
C ASP A 299 5.91 10.58 -1.58
N LYS A 300 5.58 11.64 -0.82
CA LYS A 300 5.02 12.92 -1.31
C LYS A 300 6.06 14.02 -1.45
N SER A 301 7.34 13.71 -1.25
CA SER A 301 8.40 14.69 -1.37
C SER A 301 8.68 15.07 -2.82
N TYR A 302 9.21 16.28 -3.00
CA TYR A 302 9.61 16.82 -4.30
C TYR A 302 11.13 16.90 -4.39
N ILE A 303 11.64 16.91 -5.62
CA ILE A 303 13.05 17.20 -5.88
C ILE A 303 13.27 18.69 -5.62
N LYS A 304 14.27 19.00 -4.79
CA LYS A 304 14.57 20.37 -4.35
C LYS A 304 14.77 21.31 -5.54
N GLY A 305 14.03 22.42 -5.53
CA GLY A 305 14.08 23.44 -6.57
C GLY A 305 13.27 23.10 -7.83
N THR A 306 12.40 22.09 -7.77
CA THR A 306 11.52 21.68 -8.87
C THR A 306 10.14 21.30 -8.35
N ASP A 307 9.13 21.29 -9.22
CA ASP A 307 7.80 20.75 -8.93
C ASP A 307 7.68 19.24 -9.27
N GLN A 308 8.82 18.56 -9.49
CA GLN A 308 8.84 17.13 -9.80
C GLN A 308 8.78 16.31 -8.53
N ARG A 309 7.80 15.41 -8.44
CA ARG A 309 7.70 14.42 -7.35
C ARG A 309 8.92 13.50 -7.37
N LEU A 310 9.39 13.13 -6.19
CA LEU A 310 10.57 12.27 -6.02
C LEU A 310 10.38 10.91 -6.72
N THR A 311 9.23 10.29 -6.48
CA THR A 311 8.86 9.01 -7.08
C THR A 311 8.34 9.19 -8.50
N GLU A 312 8.77 8.30 -9.39
CA GLU A 312 8.36 8.27 -10.80
C GLU A 312 8.32 6.82 -11.25
N LYS A 313 7.37 6.49 -12.13
CA LYS A 313 7.28 5.17 -12.73
C LYS A 313 8.57 4.79 -13.45
N GLY A 314 8.89 3.51 -13.50
CA GLY A 314 10.09 3.05 -14.18
C GLY A 314 11.38 3.28 -13.41
N LYS A 315 11.33 3.90 -12.21
CA LYS A 315 12.51 4.18 -11.40
C LYS A 315 12.32 3.66 -9.98
N LEU A 316 13.33 2.95 -9.48
CA LEU A 316 13.47 2.68 -8.06
C LEU A 316 14.14 3.88 -7.38
N VAL A 317 13.46 4.48 -6.42
CA VAL A 317 14.00 5.56 -5.60
C VAL A 317 14.62 5.00 -4.33
N ILE A 318 15.86 5.36 -4.04
CA ILE A 318 16.57 4.98 -2.81
C ILE A 318 16.92 6.24 -2.06
N VAL A 319 16.22 6.52 -0.96
CA VAL A 319 16.42 7.72 -0.15
C VAL A 319 17.35 7.44 1.00
N TYR A 320 18.29 8.35 1.24
CA TYR A 320 19.30 8.21 2.28
C TYR A 320 19.68 9.58 2.86
N SER A 321 20.38 9.56 3.98
CA SER A 321 20.87 10.76 4.66
C SER A 321 22.40 10.87 4.69
N GLN A 322 23.12 9.75 4.58
CA GLN A 322 24.58 9.74 4.68
C GLN A 322 25.27 9.42 3.36
N LYS A 323 26.46 10.01 3.17
CA LYS A 323 27.29 9.74 1.99
C LYS A 323 27.79 8.30 1.92
N SER A 324 27.98 7.64 3.06
CA SER A 324 28.32 6.21 3.15
C SER A 324 27.23 5.33 2.52
N ASP A 325 25.96 5.61 2.82
CA ASP A 325 24.81 4.90 2.26
C ASP A 325 24.74 5.08 0.75
N GLU A 326 24.99 6.29 0.25
CA GLU A 326 25.07 6.57 -1.18
C GLU A 326 26.10 5.68 -1.87
N LEU A 327 27.32 5.63 -1.33
CA LEU A 327 28.40 4.84 -1.91
C LEU A 327 28.09 3.34 -1.85
N GLU A 328 27.44 2.87 -0.79
CA GLU A 328 27.00 1.49 -0.66
C GLU A 328 25.96 1.11 -1.72
N TYR A 329 24.88 1.88 -1.83
CA TYR A 329 23.81 1.58 -2.78
C TYR A 329 24.25 1.79 -4.23
N LEU A 330 25.14 2.73 -4.54
CA LEU A 330 25.72 2.84 -5.89
C LEU A 330 26.52 1.59 -6.27
N ARG A 331 27.21 0.93 -5.33
CA ARG A 331 27.89 -0.36 -5.60
C ARG A 331 26.86 -1.45 -5.91
N TYR A 332 25.79 -1.54 -5.12
CA TYR A 332 24.72 -2.51 -5.36
C TYR A 332 24.03 -2.28 -6.71
N ILE A 333 23.68 -1.04 -7.04
CA ILE A 333 23.08 -0.67 -8.33
C ILE A 333 24.04 -1.01 -9.48
N SER A 334 25.33 -0.70 -9.36
CA SER A 334 26.32 -1.03 -10.38
C SER A 334 26.41 -2.53 -10.64
N PHE A 335 26.40 -3.35 -9.59
CA PHE A 335 26.37 -4.80 -9.70
C PHE A 335 25.07 -5.30 -10.33
N LEU A 336 23.91 -4.87 -9.83
CA LEU A 336 22.61 -5.30 -10.35
C LEU A 336 22.38 -4.82 -11.80
N LYS A 337 22.92 -3.66 -12.17
CA LYS A 337 22.98 -3.18 -13.56
C LYS A 337 23.75 -4.17 -14.46
N SER A 338 24.90 -4.70 -14.01
CA SER A 338 25.64 -5.73 -14.76
C SER A 338 24.84 -7.04 -14.93
N LYS A 339 23.84 -7.26 -14.07
CA LYS A 339 22.92 -8.40 -14.11
C LYS A 339 21.59 -8.09 -14.82
N GLY A 340 21.43 -6.90 -15.40
CA GLY A 340 20.25 -6.52 -16.18
C GLY A 340 19.04 -6.06 -15.36
N TYR A 341 19.23 -5.53 -14.15
CA TYR A 341 18.14 -4.94 -13.35
C TYR A 341 17.89 -3.47 -13.63
N PHE A 342 18.93 -2.71 -13.99
CA PHE A 342 18.87 -1.26 -14.18
C PHE A 342 19.46 -0.86 -15.53
N THR A 343 19.02 0.29 -16.06
CA THR A 343 19.60 0.89 -17.27
C THR A 343 20.84 1.73 -16.94
N ASN A 344 21.33 2.52 -17.91
CA ASN A 344 22.37 3.53 -17.67
C ASN A 344 21.83 4.82 -17.02
N ASN A 345 20.51 4.97 -16.91
CA ASN A 345 19.86 6.17 -16.38
C ASN A 345 19.79 6.10 -14.85
N ILE A 346 20.82 6.62 -14.20
CA ILE A 346 20.95 6.70 -12.74
C ILE A 346 21.26 8.16 -12.38
N GLU A 347 20.43 8.76 -11.54
CA GLU A 347 20.58 10.14 -11.10
C GLU A 347 20.59 10.26 -9.58
N ILE A 348 21.27 11.28 -9.08
CA ILE A 348 21.30 11.62 -7.65
C ILE A 348 20.65 12.98 -7.50
N VAL A 349 19.63 13.05 -6.65
CA VAL A 349 18.82 14.25 -6.42
C VAL A 349 18.81 14.62 -4.93
N GLU A 350 18.61 15.91 -4.64
CA GLU A 350 18.35 16.38 -3.29
C GLU A 350 16.83 16.55 -3.10
N LEU A 351 16.30 16.16 -1.94
CA LEU A 351 14.88 16.30 -1.64
C LEU A 351 14.61 17.69 -1.07
N GLU A 352 13.43 18.22 -1.36
CA GLU A 352 12.89 19.34 -0.59
C GLU A 352 12.74 18.91 0.87
N GLY A 353 13.17 19.76 1.81
CA GLY A 353 13.22 19.42 3.23
C GLY A 353 11.84 19.04 3.75
N LEU A 354 11.74 17.86 4.37
CA LEU A 354 10.56 17.49 5.14
C LEU A 354 10.56 18.31 6.44
N GLN A 355 9.39 18.63 6.97
CA GLN A 355 9.30 19.35 8.25
C GLN A 355 10.09 18.62 9.34
N GLY A 356 11.13 19.26 9.88
CA GLY A 356 12.00 18.69 10.93
C GLY A 356 13.10 17.74 10.43
N VAL A 357 13.26 17.56 9.12
CA VAL A 357 14.31 16.72 8.50
C VAL A 357 14.90 17.42 7.27
N THR A 358 16.20 17.63 7.26
CA THR A 358 16.91 18.30 6.16
C THR A 358 18.09 17.45 5.68
N GLY A 359 18.54 17.70 4.44
CA GLY A 359 19.72 17.04 3.87
C GLY A 359 19.48 15.64 3.31
N LEU A 360 18.23 15.22 3.11
CA LEU A 360 17.93 13.96 2.43
C LEU A 360 18.29 14.04 0.94
N LYS A 361 18.85 12.95 0.44
CA LYS A 361 19.15 12.75 -0.98
C LYS A 361 18.57 11.42 -1.42
N ALA A 362 18.42 11.27 -2.74
CA ALA A 362 18.02 10.00 -3.31
C ALA A 362 18.79 9.65 -4.57
N ILE A 363 19.01 8.35 -4.75
CA ILE A 363 19.35 7.78 -6.05
C ILE A 363 18.04 7.42 -6.73
N ARG A 364 17.84 7.83 -7.98
CA ARG A 364 16.76 7.32 -8.83
C ARG A 364 17.39 6.48 -9.92
N ALA A 365 17.15 5.18 -9.88
CA ALA A 365 17.70 4.22 -10.83
C ALA A 365 16.59 3.68 -11.72
N GLU A 366 16.70 3.90 -13.02
CA GLU A 366 15.73 3.40 -14.00
C GLU A 366 15.84 1.87 -14.11
N ILE A 367 14.71 1.20 -13.92
CA ILE A 367 14.58 -0.26 -13.93
C ILE A 367 14.59 -0.73 -15.39
N LEU A 368 15.38 -1.76 -15.67
CA LEU A 368 15.32 -2.45 -16.96
C LEU A 368 14.24 -3.53 -16.89
N TYR A 369 13.13 -3.30 -17.61
CA TYR A 369 12.02 -4.25 -17.64
C TYR A 369 12.30 -5.42 -18.58
N ASN A 370 12.27 -6.64 -18.05
CA ASN A 370 12.50 -7.86 -18.82
C ASN A 370 11.17 -8.52 -19.18
N LYS A 371 10.99 -8.84 -20.47
CA LYS A 371 9.75 -9.49 -20.99
C LYS A 371 9.69 -11.00 -20.77
N GLN A 372 10.69 -11.62 -20.14
CA GLN A 372 10.80 -13.09 -20.04
C GLN A 372 10.78 -13.58 -18.59
N GLU A 373 10.02 -14.65 -18.36
CA GLU A 373 9.92 -15.45 -17.12
C GLU A 373 11.18 -16.31 -16.87
N GLU A 374 12.38 -15.78 -17.07
CA GLU A 374 13.54 -16.47 -16.48
C GLU A 374 13.51 -16.18 -14.99
N ALA A 375 13.42 -17.24 -14.18
CA ALA A 375 13.50 -17.14 -12.73
C ALA A 375 14.75 -16.32 -12.38
N GLN A 376 14.55 -15.10 -11.92
CA GLN A 376 15.64 -14.21 -11.58
C GLN A 376 16.40 -14.85 -10.42
N LYS A 377 17.62 -15.32 -10.69
CA LYS A 377 18.48 -15.85 -9.65
C LYS A 377 18.75 -14.72 -8.65
N THR A 378 18.29 -14.88 -7.41
CA THR A 378 18.63 -13.94 -6.33
C THR A 378 20.12 -14.01 -6.05
N TYR A 379 20.81 -12.89 -6.22
CA TYR A 379 22.22 -12.71 -5.93
C TYR A 379 22.43 -12.35 -4.47
N THR A 380 23.42 -12.96 -3.85
CA THR A 380 23.83 -12.71 -2.48
C THR A 380 24.93 -11.64 -2.41
N TYR A 381 25.21 -11.14 -1.22
CA TYR A 381 26.35 -10.25 -1.00
C TYR A 381 27.69 -10.94 -1.34
N GLN A 382 27.78 -12.26 -1.17
CA GLN A 382 28.99 -13.00 -1.55
C GLN A 382 29.19 -12.96 -3.07
N ASP A 383 28.12 -13.15 -3.85
CA ASP A 383 28.17 -13.02 -5.32
C ASP A 383 28.63 -11.61 -5.75
N LEU A 384 28.17 -10.57 -5.06
CA LEU A 384 28.65 -9.20 -5.26
C LEU A 384 30.16 -9.09 -4.99
N MET A 385 30.63 -9.60 -3.85
CA MET A 385 32.04 -9.51 -3.47
C MET A 385 32.95 -10.31 -4.40
N GLU A 386 32.46 -11.36 -5.03
CA GLU A 386 33.18 -12.10 -6.07
C GLU A 386 33.25 -11.29 -7.37
N ALA A 387 32.13 -10.73 -7.82
CA ALA A 387 32.09 -9.93 -9.05
C ALA A 387 32.92 -8.64 -8.99
N LEU A 388 33.19 -8.10 -7.80
CA LEU A 388 34.05 -6.92 -7.60
C LEU A 388 35.56 -7.25 -7.61
N LYS A 389 35.94 -8.54 -7.62
CA LYS A 389 37.34 -8.98 -7.70
C LYS A 389 37.79 -9.24 -9.14
N GLU A 390 36.84 -9.45 -10.05
CA GLU A 390 37.03 -9.51 -11.50
C GLU A 390 37.15 -8.09 -12.08
#